data_AF-A0A5K0VSA3-F1
#
_entry.id   AF-A0A5K0VSA3-F1
#
_cell.length_a   1.000
_cell.length_b   1.000
_cell.length_c   1.000
_cell.angle_alpha   90.00
_cell.angle_beta   90.00
_cell.angle_gamma   90.00
#
_symmetry.space_group_name_H-M   'P 1'
#
loop_
_entity.id
_entity.type
_entity.pdbx_description
1 polymer ?
#
loop_
_entity_poly.entity_id
_entity_poly.type
_entity_poly.pdbx_seq_one_letter_code
_entity_poly.pdbx_strand_id
1 'polypeptide(L)' 'STFNAPPGSDPVALDMASMGKGQIWVNGQHVGRYWPAYTAKGNCGGCSYVGTFNEN' A
#
# COMPACT_ATOMS: atom_id res chain seq x y z
N SER A 1 -10.00 14.65 10.22
CA SER A 1 -8.77 15.34 10.64
C SER A 1 -8.36 16.30 9.53
N THR A 2 -7.51 17.27 9.84
CA THR A 2 -6.93 18.21 8.87
C THR A 2 -5.42 18.18 9.08
N PHE A 3 -4.64 18.27 8.00
CA PHE A 3 -3.19 18.23 8.04
C PHE A 3 -2.59 19.20 7.02
N ASN A 4 -1.38 19.66 7.28
CA ASN A 4 -0.61 20.44 6.31
C ASN A 4 0.14 19.51 5.36
N ALA A 5 0.27 19.91 4.10
CA ALA A 5 1.11 19.18 3.16
C ALA A 5 2.56 19.09 3.70
N PRO A 6 3.20 17.90 3.67
CA PRO A 6 4.61 17.78 3.97
C PRO A 6 5.45 18.64 3.03
N PRO A 7 6.62 19.17 3.48
CA PRO A 7 7.52 19.91 2.62
C PRO A 7 8.19 18.98 1.59
N GLY A 8 8.62 19.55 0.46
CA GLY A 8 9.34 18.83 -0.59
C GLY A 8 8.46 18.43 -1.78
N SER A 9 9.04 17.63 -2.67
CA SER A 9 8.40 17.15 -3.91
C SER A 9 8.44 15.63 -4.05
N ASP A 10 8.89 14.92 -3.01
CA ASP A 10 8.95 13.47 -3.00
C ASP A 10 7.55 12.87 -2.93
N PRO A 11 7.32 11.66 -3.48
CA PRO A 11 6.05 10.97 -3.34
C PRO A 11 5.69 10.73 -1.88
N VAL A 12 4.40 10.86 -1.57
CA VAL A 12 3.87 10.65 -0.22
C VAL A 12 2.80 9.54 -0.22
N ALA A 13 2.66 8.88 0.93
CA ALA A 13 1.65 7.85 1.16
C ALA A 13 1.06 7.96 2.57
N LEU A 14 -0.07 7.29 2.79
CA LEU A 14 -0.68 7.14 4.11
C LEU A 14 -0.35 5.74 4.64
N ASP A 15 0.29 5.65 5.80
CA ASP A 15 0.42 4.38 6.51
C ASP A 15 -0.92 4.03 7.16
N MET A 16 -1.49 2.93 6.72
CA MET A 16 -2.78 2.43 7.18
C MET A 16 -2.64 1.15 8.02
N ALA A 17 -1.43 0.76 8.44
CA ALA A 17 -1.17 -0.53 9.09
C ALA A 17 -2.02 -0.78 10.36
N SER A 18 -2.43 0.27 11.07
CA SER A 18 -3.32 0.16 12.26
C SER A 18 -4.81 0.03 11.93
N MET A 19 -5.18 0.10 10.65
CA MET A 19 -6.56 0.15 10.18
C MET A 19 -7.05 -1.22 9.68
N GLY A 20 -8.38 -1.36 9.53
CA GLY A 20 -9.00 -2.59 9.03
C GLY A 20 -9.13 -2.63 7.50
N LYS A 21 -10.31 -2.20 7.01
CA LYS A 21 -10.67 -2.14 5.60
C LYS A 21 -11.56 -0.92 5.35
N GLY A 22 -11.39 -0.25 4.23
CA GLY A 22 -12.27 0.86 3.85
C GLY A 22 -11.86 1.58 2.57
N GLN A 23 -12.19 2.86 2.50
CA GLN A 23 -11.87 3.79 1.42
C GLN A 23 -11.29 5.09 2.01
N ILE A 24 -10.46 5.80 1.23
CA ILE A 24 -9.76 7.02 1.65
C ILE A 24 -10.17 8.19 0.74
N TRP A 25 -10.37 9.36 1.37
CA TRP A 25 -10.54 10.65 0.68
C TRP A 25 -9.58 11.69 1.25
N VAL A 26 -8.98 12.48 0.36
CA VAL A 26 -8.18 13.67 0.71
C VAL A 26 -8.68 14.82 -0.16
N ASN A 27 -9.02 15.96 0.43
CA ASN A 27 -9.59 17.12 -0.30
C ASN A 27 -10.81 16.77 -1.17
N GLY A 28 -11.67 15.87 -0.70
CA GLY A 28 -12.85 15.38 -1.44
C GLY A 28 -12.53 14.43 -2.61
N GLN A 29 -11.25 14.18 -2.89
CA GLN A 29 -10.81 13.29 -3.96
C GLN A 29 -10.62 11.88 -3.41
N HIS A 30 -11.18 10.88 -4.11
CA HIS A 30 -11.06 9.48 -3.73
C HIS A 30 -9.65 8.96 -4.05
N VAL A 31 -8.91 8.57 -3.01
CA VAL A 31 -7.55 8.03 -3.15
C VAL A 31 -7.60 6.54 -3.50
N GLY A 32 -8.58 5.80 -2.94
CA GLY A 32 -8.74 4.38 -3.21
C GLY A 32 -9.22 3.57 -2.01
N ARG A 33 -9.31 2.25 -2.22
CA ARG A 33 -9.61 1.26 -1.17
C ARG A 33 -8.35 0.91 -0.40
N TYR A 34 -8.47 0.73 0.91
CA TYR A 34 -7.42 0.18 1.77
C TYR A 34 -7.91 -1.12 2.43
N TRP A 35 -7.03 -2.10 2.58
CA TRP A 35 -7.30 -3.33 3.35
C TRP A 35 -6.05 -3.96 3.99
N PRO A 36 -5.28 -3.21 4.79
CA PRO A 36 -4.03 -3.66 5.40
C PRO A 36 -4.22 -4.80 6.43
N ALA A 37 -5.40 -4.94 7.03
CA ALA A 37 -5.69 -6.08 7.91
C ALA A 37 -5.81 -7.42 7.15
N TYR A 38 -5.94 -7.41 5.81
CA TYR A 38 -5.84 -8.62 5.02
C TYR A 38 -4.35 -8.97 4.84
N THR A 39 -3.81 -9.72 5.80
CA THR A 39 -2.42 -10.14 5.77
C THR A 39 -2.13 -11.10 4.62
N ALA A 40 -1.03 -10.86 3.92
CA ALA A 40 -0.60 -11.67 2.78
C ALA A 40 -0.29 -13.10 3.25
N LYS A 41 -0.71 -14.09 2.45
CA LYS A 41 -0.39 -15.50 2.63
C LYS A 41 0.03 -16.07 1.27
N GLY A 42 1.17 -16.77 1.24
CA GLY A 42 1.74 -17.32 0.02
C GLY A 42 3.11 -17.95 0.29
N ASN A 43 3.76 -18.41 -0.77
CA ASN A 43 5.16 -18.81 -0.72
C ASN A 43 6.03 -17.61 -1.06
N CYS A 44 7.04 -17.32 -0.24
CA CYS A 44 8.00 -16.23 -0.45
C CYS A 44 9.42 -16.75 -0.21
N GLY A 45 9.74 -17.88 -0.83
CA GLY A 45 11.10 -18.44 -0.82
C GLY A 45 12.09 -17.59 -1.62
N GLY A 46 13.38 -17.91 -1.51
CA GLY A 46 14.40 -17.31 -2.37
C GLY A 46 14.18 -17.69 -3.83
N CYS A 47 14.47 -16.77 -4.74
CA CYS A 47 14.37 -16.98 -6.18
C CYS A 47 15.73 -16.79 -6.88
N SER A 48 15.88 -17.41 -8.06
CA SER A 48 17.03 -17.22 -8.95
C SER A 48 16.57 -16.54 -10.23
N TYR A 49 17.39 -15.65 -10.78
CA TYR A 49 17.14 -15.01 -12.07
C TYR A 49 17.24 -15.99 -13.25
N VAL A 50 17.86 -17.16 -13.04
CA VAL A 50 18.03 -18.20 -14.06
C VAL A 50 16.78 -19.07 -14.13
N GLY A 51 16.26 -19.27 -15.34
CA GLY A 51 15.11 -20.12 -15.61
C GLY A 51 13.87 -19.33 -16.05
N THR A 52 12.81 -20.07 -16.41
CA THR A 52 11.53 -19.45 -16.78
C THR A 52 10.80 -18.95 -15.55
N PHE A 53 10.49 -17.66 -15.54
CA PHE A 53 9.72 -17.03 -14.47
C PHE A 53 8.26 -17.51 -14.44
N ASN A 54 7.70 -17.59 -13.23
CA ASN A 54 6.26 -17.65 -12.99
C ASN A 54 5.92 -16.76 -11.79
N GLU A 55 4.64 -16.44 -11.61
CA GLU A 55 4.17 -15.48 -10.61
C GLU A 55 4.16 -15.98 -9.15
N ASN A 56 4.54 -17.24 -8.90
CA ASN A 56 4.51 -17.86 -7.57
C ASN A 56 5.89 -18.26 -7.04
#